data_AF-A0A4Q3C545-F1
#
_entry.id   AF-A0A4Q3C545-F1
#
_cell.length_a   1.000
_cell.length_b   1.000
_cell.length_c   1.000
_cell.angle_alpha   90.00
_cell.angle_beta   90.00
_cell.angle_gamma   90.00
#
_symmetry.space_group_name_H-M   'P 1'
#
loop_
_entity.id
_entity.type
_entity.pdbx_description
1 polymer ?
#
loop_
_entity_poly.entity_id
_entity_poly.type
_entity_poly.pdbx_seq_one_letter_code
_entity_poly.pdbx_strand_id
1 'polypeptide(L)'
;QWGLDPAELDRQVTARVPVRTDSDDRYFTDRFQAMPREGYAAMFERMLSHERISVLTGVDFAQARDAINHGRLVYTGPIDEYFGHVHGRLPYRSLRFRHETHPVERFQAAAVINFPDEAVAHTRVTEYKWLTGQSAPSTSISYEYPSGEGDPYYPVPRPENQALFKRYEAMADALKDVIFVGRLATYRYYNMDQVVAQALAAYRRFTA
;
A
#
# COMPACT_ATOMS: atom_id res chain seq x y z
N GLN A 1 0.12 -14.89 -5.94
CA GLN A 1 0.00 -13.43 -5.71
C GLN A 1 -0.90 -12.74 -6.71
N TRP A 2 -0.56 -12.77 -8.01
CA TRP A 2 -1.24 -11.95 -9.02
C TRP A 2 -2.35 -12.65 -9.79
N GLY A 3 -2.56 -13.96 -9.61
CA GLY A 3 -3.55 -14.74 -10.37
C GLY A 3 -3.43 -14.54 -11.89
N LEU A 4 -2.21 -14.32 -12.37
CA LEU A 4 -1.81 -14.00 -13.74
C LEU A 4 -0.43 -14.59 -13.96
N ASP A 5 -0.14 -15.00 -15.20
CA ASP A 5 1.20 -15.44 -15.58
C ASP A 5 2.18 -14.24 -15.56
N PRO A 6 3.45 -14.42 -15.16
CA PRO A 6 4.44 -13.35 -15.21
C PRO A 6 4.57 -12.66 -16.58
N ALA A 7 4.34 -13.37 -17.69
CA ALA A 7 4.37 -12.81 -19.04
C ALA A 7 3.23 -11.83 -19.32
N GLU A 8 2.15 -11.87 -18.53
CA GLU A 8 1.03 -10.93 -18.61
C GLU A 8 1.24 -9.68 -17.76
N LEU A 9 2.28 -9.62 -16.93
CA LEU A 9 2.56 -8.50 -16.03
C LEU A 9 3.66 -7.62 -16.60
N ASP A 10 3.61 -6.32 -16.29
CA ASP A 10 4.73 -5.45 -16.60
C ASP A 10 5.98 -5.89 -15.81
N ARG A 11 7.15 -5.84 -16.47
CA ARG A 11 8.46 -6.21 -15.91
C ARG A 11 8.77 -5.55 -14.56
N GLN A 12 8.19 -4.37 -14.28
CA GLN A 12 8.38 -3.66 -13.02
C GLN A 12 7.89 -4.44 -11.80
N VAL A 13 7.03 -5.46 -11.97
CA VAL A 13 6.56 -6.29 -10.86
C VAL A 13 7.69 -7.19 -10.34
N THR A 14 8.32 -7.95 -11.24
CA THR A 14 9.35 -8.93 -10.88
C THR A 14 10.72 -8.28 -10.67
N ALA A 15 11.00 -7.15 -11.34
CA ALA A 15 12.25 -6.40 -11.18
C ALA A 15 12.49 -5.86 -9.75
N ARG A 16 11.47 -5.92 -8.88
CA ARG A 16 11.54 -5.51 -7.47
C ARG A 16 12.37 -6.46 -6.61
N VAL A 17 12.59 -7.69 -7.05
CA VAL A 17 13.44 -8.67 -6.38
C VAL A 17 14.57 -9.05 -7.33
N PRO A 18 15.65 -8.24 -7.41
CA PRO A 18 16.74 -8.48 -8.34
C PRO A 18 17.57 -9.69 -7.93
N VAL A 19 18.15 -10.38 -8.92
CA VAL A 19 19.15 -11.42 -8.70
C VAL A 19 20.45 -10.79 -8.21
N ARG A 20 21.11 -11.43 -7.24
CA ARG A 20 22.41 -11.01 -6.70
C ARG A 20 23.47 -12.07 -6.96
N THR A 21 24.72 -11.63 -7.04
CA THR A 21 25.90 -12.49 -7.22
C THR A 21 26.82 -12.45 -6.00
N ASP A 22 26.38 -11.83 -4.91
CA ASP A 22 27.07 -11.77 -3.62
C ASP A 22 26.32 -12.61 -2.56
N SER A 23 26.75 -12.51 -1.31
CA SER A 23 26.16 -13.22 -0.17
C SER A 23 25.23 -12.35 0.68
N ASP A 24 24.81 -11.17 0.18
CA ASP A 24 23.91 -10.29 0.93
C ASP A 24 22.48 -10.86 0.89
N ASP A 25 22.01 -11.32 2.04
CA ASP A 25 20.70 -11.96 2.23
C ASP A 25 19.57 -10.97 2.59
N ARG A 26 19.88 -9.68 2.72
CA ARG A 26 18.87 -8.67 3.09
C ARG A 26 17.85 -8.48 1.98
N TYR A 27 16.57 -8.41 2.32
CA TYR A 27 15.52 -8.16 1.33
C TYR A 27 15.64 -6.78 0.66
N PHE A 28 16.02 -5.76 1.43
CA PHE A 28 16.25 -4.40 0.95
C PHE A 28 17.74 -4.02 1.06
N THR A 29 18.22 -3.25 0.08
CA THR A 29 19.59 -2.70 0.06
C THR A 29 19.65 -1.22 0.42
N ASP A 30 18.51 -0.63 0.77
CA ASP A 30 18.39 0.76 1.17
C ASP A 30 19.33 1.10 2.34
N ARG A 31 19.85 2.32 2.33
CA ARG A 31 20.79 2.81 3.35
C ARG A 31 20.15 2.87 4.75
N PHE A 32 18.87 3.19 4.82
CA PHE A 32 18.13 3.35 6.07
C PHE A 32 17.02 2.30 6.15
N GLN A 33 17.17 1.36 7.07
CA GLN A 33 16.20 0.29 7.31
C GLN A 33 15.92 0.25 8.80
N ALA A 34 14.73 0.71 9.20
CA ALA A 34 14.32 0.74 10.59
C ALA A 34 12.79 0.65 10.70
N MET A 35 12.32 0.10 11.80
CA MET A 35 10.91 0.10 12.17
C MET A 35 10.64 1.21 13.20
N PRO A 36 9.48 1.89 13.16
CA PRO A 36 9.13 2.84 14.21
C PRO A 36 9.10 2.14 15.57
N ARG A 37 9.87 2.65 16.54
CA ARG A 37 10.07 2.02 17.86
C ARG A 37 8.76 1.70 18.59
N GLU A 38 7.77 2.57 18.46
CA GLU A 38 6.45 2.44 19.11
C GLU A 38 5.35 2.07 18.12
N GLY A 39 5.73 1.56 16.95
CA GLY A 39 4.82 1.20 15.87
C GLY A 39 4.34 2.38 15.02
N TYR A 40 3.71 2.06 13.89
CA TYR A 40 3.23 3.06 12.94
C TYR A 40 2.07 3.90 13.50
N ALA A 41 1.20 3.32 14.33
CA ALA A 41 0.06 4.06 14.93
C ALA A 41 0.54 5.28 15.73
N ALA A 42 1.47 5.08 16.68
CA ALA A 42 2.04 6.16 17.48
C ALA A 42 2.81 7.20 16.63
N MET A 43 3.36 6.79 15.48
CA MET A 43 3.97 7.72 14.53
C MET A 43 2.91 8.59 13.84
N PHE A 44 1.81 7.99 13.36
CA PHE A 44 0.71 8.72 12.71
C PHE A 44 -0.04 9.63 13.68
N GLU A 45 -0.28 9.20 14.91
CA GLU A 45 -0.90 10.04 15.95
C GLU A 45 -0.11 11.34 16.16
N ARG A 46 1.23 11.26 16.21
CA ARG A 46 2.10 12.44 16.32
C ARG A 46 2.08 13.31 15.07
N MET A 47 2.04 12.71 13.89
CA MET A 47 1.95 13.48 12.63
C MET A 47 0.62 14.26 12.54
N LEU A 48 -0.45 13.76 13.16
CA LEU A 48 -1.79 14.33 13.09
C LEU A 48 -2.19 15.14 14.34
N SER A 49 -1.30 15.31 15.32
CA SER A 49 -1.64 15.91 16.63
C SER A 49 -1.67 17.44 16.64
N HIS A 50 -1.50 18.11 15.50
CA HIS A 50 -1.50 19.57 15.45
C HIS A 50 -2.93 20.11 15.61
N GLU A 51 -3.14 21.18 16.37
CA GLU A 51 -4.45 21.82 16.64
C GLU A 51 -5.25 22.24 15.40
N ARG A 52 -4.59 22.29 14.24
CA ARG A 52 -5.18 22.67 12.94
C ARG A 52 -5.64 21.46 12.12
N ILE A 53 -5.45 20.26 12.66
CA ILE A 53 -5.82 19.00 12.03
C ILE A 53 -6.98 18.42 12.81
N SER A 54 -8.10 18.22 12.12
CA SER A 54 -9.23 17.46 12.64
C SER A 54 -9.26 16.11 11.92
N VAL A 55 -9.42 15.03 12.68
CA VAL A 55 -9.46 13.67 12.14
C VAL A 55 -10.86 13.10 12.36
N LEU A 56 -11.48 12.67 11.26
CA LEU A 56 -12.76 11.97 11.27
C LEU A 56 -12.52 10.54 10.75
N THR A 57 -12.94 9.54 11.53
CA THR A 57 -12.79 8.12 11.20
C THR A 57 -14.16 7.48 11.00
N GLY A 58 -14.23 6.41 10.20
CA GLY A 58 -15.50 5.73 9.91
C GLY A 58 -16.44 6.55 9.01
N VAL A 59 -15.91 7.53 8.29
CA VAL A 59 -16.66 8.39 7.37
C VAL A 59 -16.15 8.11 5.95
N ASP A 60 -17.07 7.72 5.07
CA ASP A 60 -16.75 7.55 3.66
C ASP A 60 -16.61 8.91 2.95
N PHE A 61 -15.70 9.01 1.98
CA PHE A 61 -15.48 10.29 1.28
C PHE A 61 -16.72 10.75 0.53
N ALA A 62 -17.51 9.87 -0.08
CA ALA A 62 -18.73 10.26 -0.79
C ALA A 62 -19.76 10.90 0.16
N GLN A 63 -19.79 10.49 1.42
CA GLN A 63 -20.63 11.09 2.46
C GLN A 63 -20.07 12.45 2.91
N ALA A 64 -18.75 12.57 3.03
CA ALA A 64 -18.08 13.79 3.48
C ALA A 64 -18.01 14.88 2.40
N ARG A 65 -17.95 14.50 1.13
CA ARG A 65 -17.67 15.38 -0.02
C ARG A 65 -18.59 16.59 -0.08
N ASP A 66 -19.88 16.38 0.13
CA ASP A 66 -20.88 17.46 0.07
C ASP A 66 -21.18 18.07 1.44
N ALA A 67 -20.75 17.41 2.53
CA ALA A 67 -21.01 17.84 3.90
C ALA A 67 -19.93 18.78 4.47
N ILE A 68 -18.71 18.75 3.91
CA ILE A 68 -17.56 19.51 4.44
C ILE A 68 -17.09 20.53 3.40
N ASN A 69 -17.26 21.81 3.73
CA ASN A 69 -16.70 22.90 2.92
C ASN A 69 -15.18 22.92 3.03
N HIS A 70 -14.50 22.90 1.88
CA HIS A 70 -13.06 22.99 1.79
C HIS A 70 -12.62 23.90 0.65
N GLY A 71 -11.52 24.65 0.83
CA GLY A 71 -10.94 25.44 -0.25
C GLY A 71 -10.30 24.56 -1.32
N ARG A 72 -9.65 23.47 -0.90
CA ARG A 72 -9.00 22.49 -1.77
C ARG A 72 -9.07 21.09 -1.17
N LEU A 73 -8.96 20.08 -2.02
CA LEU A 73 -9.05 18.67 -1.66
C LEU A 73 -7.74 17.95 -1.98
N VAL A 74 -7.25 17.17 -1.01
CA VAL A 74 -6.24 16.14 -1.26
C VAL A 74 -6.94 14.80 -1.24
N TYR A 75 -6.93 14.08 -2.36
CA TYR A 75 -7.57 12.79 -2.50
C TYR A 75 -6.52 11.68 -2.65
N THR A 76 -6.62 10.65 -1.81
CA THR A 76 -5.66 9.54 -1.73
C THR A 76 -6.27 8.16 -1.98
N GLY A 77 -7.60 8.09 -2.17
CA GLY A 77 -8.35 6.87 -2.48
C GLY A 77 -8.28 6.44 -3.96
N PRO A 78 -9.04 5.42 -4.38
CA PRO A 78 -9.05 4.95 -5.77
C PRO A 78 -9.53 6.02 -6.74
N ILE A 79 -8.70 6.37 -7.73
CA ILE A 79 -9.01 7.46 -8.67
C ILE A 79 -10.27 7.19 -9.51
N ASP A 80 -10.52 5.93 -9.86
CA ASP A 80 -11.70 5.53 -10.61
C ASP A 80 -12.99 5.70 -9.81
N GLU A 81 -12.95 5.43 -8.51
CA GLU A 81 -14.07 5.64 -7.58
C GLU A 81 -14.41 7.12 -7.41
N TYR A 82 -13.40 7.99 -7.31
CA TYR A 82 -13.60 9.45 -7.25
C TYR A 82 -14.45 9.99 -8.41
N PHE A 83 -14.26 9.41 -9.61
CA PHE A 83 -14.99 9.75 -10.83
C PHE A 83 -16.20 8.84 -11.10
N GLY A 84 -16.68 8.10 -10.10
CA GLY A 84 -17.88 7.24 -10.21
C GLY A 84 -17.75 6.13 -11.25
N HIS A 85 -16.53 5.63 -11.48
CA HIS A 85 -16.22 4.57 -12.44
C HIS A 85 -16.65 4.86 -13.89
N VAL A 86 -16.67 6.13 -14.31
CA VAL A 86 -17.15 6.56 -15.65
C VAL A 86 -16.43 5.90 -16.85
N HIS A 87 -15.24 5.35 -16.66
CA HIS A 87 -14.49 4.62 -17.68
C HIS A 87 -14.34 3.11 -17.39
N GLY A 88 -15.02 2.62 -16.36
CA GLY A 88 -14.87 1.27 -15.82
C GLY A 88 -13.98 1.22 -14.58
N ARG A 89 -14.02 0.10 -13.86
CA ARG A 89 -13.23 -0.10 -12.63
C ARG A 89 -11.76 -0.35 -12.97
N LEU A 90 -10.85 0.32 -12.27
CA LEU A 90 -9.43 -0.01 -12.35
C LEU A 90 -9.16 -1.32 -11.59
N PRO A 91 -8.44 -2.29 -12.18
CA PRO A 91 -8.16 -3.53 -11.49
C PRO A 91 -7.18 -3.34 -10.33
N TYR A 92 -7.53 -3.84 -9.15
CA TYR A 92 -6.63 -3.95 -8.01
C TYR A 92 -6.58 -5.40 -7.54
N ARG A 93 -5.43 -5.82 -7.01
CA ARG A 93 -5.34 -7.04 -6.20
C ARG A 93 -5.62 -6.71 -4.75
N SER A 94 -6.38 -7.60 -4.14
CA SER A 94 -6.72 -7.59 -2.72
C SER A 94 -5.95 -8.67 -1.97
N LEU A 95 -6.01 -8.62 -0.64
CA LEU A 95 -5.45 -9.61 0.26
C LEU A 95 -6.47 -9.96 1.34
N ARG A 96 -6.47 -11.23 1.74
CA ARG A 96 -7.12 -11.69 2.96
C ARG A 96 -6.05 -12.19 3.93
N PHE A 97 -6.17 -11.77 5.18
CA PHE A 97 -5.26 -12.15 6.24
C PHE A 97 -5.93 -13.15 7.19
N ARG A 98 -5.22 -14.23 7.53
CA ARG A 98 -5.60 -15.11 8.64
C ARG A 98 -4.58 -14.94 9.76
N HIS A 99 -5.02 -14.40 10.88
CA HIS A 99 -4.18 -14.16 12.05
C HIS A 99 -4.23 -15.35 13.00
N GLU A 100 -3.06 -15.73 13.51
CA GLU A 100 -2.93 -16.78 14.53
C GLU A 100 -1.98 -16.31 15.64
N THR A 101 -2.20 -16.83 16.85
CA THR A 101 -1.32 -16.61 18.00
C THR A 101 -0.94 -17.97 18.57
N HIS A 102 0.37 -18.18 18.77
CA HIS A 102 0.92 -19.43 19.25
C HIS A 102 1.63 -19.23 20.60
N PRO A 103 1.52 -20.20 21.54
CA PRO A 103 2.18 -20.13 22.85
C PRO A 103 3.66 -20.54 22.75
N VAL A 104 4.39 -19.96 21.79
CA VAL A 104 5.83 -20.13 21.59
C VAL A 104 6.48 -18.79 21.36
N GLU A 105 7.75 -18.66 21.74
CA GLU A 105 8.47 -17.40 21.60
C GLU A 105 8.77 -17.06 20.12
N ARG A 106 9.11 -18.06 19.30
CA ARG A 106 9.36 -17.90 17.87
C ARG A 106 8.69 -19.03 17.09
N PHE A 107 7.96 -18.67 16.04
CA PHE A 107 7.25 -19.62 15.17
C PHE A 107 8.09 -20.02 13.95
N GLN A 108 8.87 -19.08 13.40
CA GLN A 108 9.63 -19.27 12.17
C GLN A 108 11.02 -18.61 12.24
N ALA A 109 11.89 -18.97 11.28
CA ALA A 109 13.31 -18.58 11.28
C ALA A 109 13.56 -17.12 10.83
N ALA A 110 12.57 -16.45 10.23
CA ALA A 110 12.70 -15.09 9.74
C ALA A 110 11.36 -14.34 9.84
N ALA A 111 11.38 -13.01 9.72
CA ALA A 111 10.18 -12.19 9.80
C ALA A 111 9.10 -12.57 8.77
N VAL A 112 9.51 -12.97 7.57
CA VAL A 112 8.61 -13.36 6.49
C VAL A 112 9.17 -14.60 5.80
N ILE A 113 8.36 -15.64 5.66
CA ILE A 113 8.68 -16.83 4.87
C ILE A 113 7.72 -16.88 3.68
N ASN A 114 8.27 -16.91 2.46
CA ASN A 114 7.49 -16.99 1.22
C ASN A 114 7.28 -18.44 0.79
N PHE A 115 6.11 -18.72 0.22
CA PHE A 115 5.72 -20.03 -0.32
C PHE A 115 5.45 -19.86 -1.82
N PRO A 116 6.45 -20.09 -2.68
CA PRO A 116 6.31 -19.90 -4.12
C PRO A 116 5.57 -21.05 -4.82
N ASP A 117 5.40 -22.19 -4.15
CA ASP A 117 4.69 -23.36 -4.69
C ASP A 117 3.20 -23.06 -4.91
N GLU A 118 2.72 -23.28 -6.13
CA GLU A 118 1.32 -23.05 -6.52
C GLU A 118 0.33 -23.93 -5.77
N ALA A 119 0.77 -25.09 -5.24
CA ALA A 119 -0.07 -25.95 -4.41
C ALA A 119 -0.37 -25.31 -3.03
N VAL A 120 0.38 -24.29 -2.61
CA VAL A 120 0.19 -23.60 -1.35
C VAL A 120 -0.71 -22.38 -1.54
N ALA A 121 -1.87 -22.38 -0.87
CA ALA A 121 -2.89 -21.35 -1.07
C ALA A 121 -2.50 -19.94 -0.58
N HIS A 122 -1.60 -19.83 0.41
CA HIS A 122 -1.09 -18.55 0.91
C HIS A 122 0.29 -18.26 0.31
N THR A 123 0.59 -16.99 0.12
CA THR A 123 1.85 -16.58 -0.52
C THR A 123 3.01 -16.45 0.45
N ARG A 124 2.71 -16.11 1.71
CA ARG A 124 3.71 -15.94 2.77
C ARG A 124 3.09 -15.97 4.16
N VAL A 125 3.96 -16.21 5.14
CA VAL A 125 3.66 -16.08 6.57
C VAL A 125 4.57 -15.02 7.18
N THR A 126 3.96 -14.05 7.86
CA THR A 126 4.68 -12.96 8.56
C THR A 126 4.62 -13.19 10.07
N GLU A 127 5.76 -13.23 10.75
CA GLU A 127 5.87 -13.24 12.21
C GLU A 127 6.32 -11.86 12.72
N TYR A 128 5.41 -11.14 13.38
CA TYR A 128 5.58 -9.72 13.66
C TYR A 128 6.66 -9.40 14.70
N LYS A 129 6.95 -10.33 15.62
CA LYS A 129 7.97 -10.12 16.68
C LYS A 129 9.37 -9.87 16.11
N TRP A 130 9.71 -10.47 14.96
CA TRP A 130 10.96 -10.18 14.26
C TRP A 130 11.04 -8.73 13.77
N LEU A 131 9.91 -8.14 13.40
CA LEU A 131 9.84 -6.77 12.88
C LEU A 131 9.79 -5.73 13.99
N THR A 132 9.05 -6.00 15.06
CA THR A 132 8.82 -5.04 16.15
C THR A 132 9.87 -5.10 17.25
N GLY A 133 10.60 -6.22 17.37
CA GLY A 133 11.49 -6.47 18.49
C GLY A 133 10.76 -6.74 19.82
N GLN A 134 9.45 -6.98 19.77
CA GLN A 134 8.65 -7.26 20.96
C GLN A 134 9.09 -8.58 21.61
N SER A 135 9.31 -8.56 22.93
CA SER A 135 9.53 -9.75 23.75
C SER A 135 8.24 -10.18 24.44
N ALA A 136 7.88 -11.46 24.29
CA ALA A 136 6.68 -12.08 24.85
C ALA A 136 6.83 -13.61 24.82
N PRO A 137 6.17 -14.37 25.73
CA PRO A 137 6.19 -15.84 25.72
C PRO A 137 5.40 -16.46 24.55
N SER A 138 4.54 -15.67 23.90
CA SER A 138 3.79 -16.04 22.70
C SER A 138 4.26 -15.26 21.49
N THR A 139 3.78 -15.65 20.31
CA THR A 139 4.02 -14.96 19.05
C THR A 139 2.75 -14.90 18.22
N SER A 140 2.61 -13.85 17.42
CA SER A 140 1.49 -13.68 16.48
C SER A 140 2.01 -13.66 15.06
N ILE A 141 1.30 -14.37 14.19
CA ILE A 141 1.61 -14.50 12.78
C ILE A 141 0.40 -14.14 11.93
N SER A 142 0.64 -13.90 10.64
CA SER A 142 -0.43 -13.84 9.64
C SER A 142 -0.06 -14.63 8.39
N TYR A 143 -1.05 -15.35 7.87
CA TYR A 143 -1.01 -15.95 6.54
C TYR A 143 -1.66 -14.98 5.55
N GLU A 144 -0.99 -14.73 4.42
CA GLU A 144 -1.48 -13.83 3.38
C GLU A 144 -2.02 -14.59 2.16
N TYR A 145 -3.32 -14.42 1.89
CA TYR A 145 -4.00 -15.03 0.75
C TYR A 145 -4.31 -13.96 -0.32
N PRO A 146 -3.87 -14.14 -1.57
CA PRO A 146 -4.23 -13.24 -2.65
C PRO A 146 -5.72 -13.31 -2.96
N SER A 147 -6.33 -12.17 -3.25
CA SER A 147 -7.75 -12.06 -3.61
C SER A 147 -7.94 -11.13 -4.81
N GLY A 148 -8.95 -11.44 -5.64
CA GLY A 148 -9.49 -10.50 -6.64
C GLY A 148 -10.55 -9.56 -6.08
N GLU A 149 -11.04 -9.83 -4.87
CA GLU A 149 -12.16 -9.15 -4.22
C GLU A 149 -11.76 -8.58 -2.86
N GLY A 150 -12.37 -7.46 -2.47
CA GLY A 150 -12.09 -6.73 -1.23
C GLY A 150 -11.31 -5.45 -1.48
N ASP A 151 -10.70 -4.92 -0.41
CA ASP A 151 -10.01 -3.63 -0.45
C ASP A 151 -8.85 -3.59 -1.45
N PRO A 152 -8.59 -2.44 -2.10
CA PRO A 152 -7.52 -2.33 -3.08
C PRO A 152 -6.15 -2.23 -2.39
N TYR A 153 -5.33 -3.27 -2.48
CA TYR A 153 -3.96 -3.26 -1.93
C TYR A 153 -2.91 -2.92 -3.00
N TYR A 154 -3.02 -3.53 -4.18
CA TYR A 154 -2.02 -3.39 -5.24
C TYR A 154 -2.66 -3.04 -6.59
N PRO A 155 -2.22 -1.97 -7.29
CA PRO A 155 -2.58 -1.80 -8.69
C PRO A 155 -2.05 -2.97 -9.51
N VAL A 156 -2.71 -3.33 -10.60
CA VAL A 156 -2.30 -4.43 -11.50
C VAL A 156 -1.63 -3.83 -12.73
N PRO A 157 -0.28 -3.73 -12.76
CA PRO A 157 0.43 -3.06 -13.85
C PRO A 157 0.41 -3.94 -15.11
N ARG A 158 -0.53 -3.62 -16.00
CA ARG A 158 -0.68 -4.19 -17.35
C ARG A 158 -0.89 -3.06 -18.35
N PRO A 159 -0.50 -3.23 -19.63
CA PRO A 159 -0.69 -2.21 -20.66
C PRO A 159 -2.13 -1.68 -20.74
N GLU A 160 -3.14 -2.56 -20.71
CA GLU A 160 -4.54 -2.17 -20.78
C GLU A 160 -5.02 -1.39 -19.54
N ASN A 161 -4.54 -1.74 -18.35
CA ASN A 161 -4.89 -1.04 -17.11
C ASN A 161 -4.24 0.33 -17.06
N GLN A 162 -3.01 0.45 -17.58
CA GLN A 162 -2.34 1.72 -17.73
C GLN A 162 -3.08 2.64 -18.71
N ALA A 163 -3.57 2.09 -19.82
CA ALA A 163 -4.38 2.84 -20.78
C ALA A 163 -5.70 3.33 -20.16
N LEU A 164 -6.37 2.51 -19.35
CA LEU A 164 -7.55 2.92 -18.58
C LEU A 164 -7.22 4.02 -17.56
N PHE A 165 -6.16 3.83 -16.78
CA PHE A 165 -5.70 4.81 -15.79
C PHE A 165 -5.40 6.17 -16.45
N LYS A 166 -4.80 6.20 -17.64
CA LYS A 166 -4.50 7.46 -18.36
C LYS A 166 -5.74 8.31 -18.65
N ARG A 167 -6.91 7.68 -18.83
CA ARG A 167 -8.17 8.43 -19.00
C ARG A 167 -8.59 9.12 -17.70
N TYR A 168 -8.45 8.44 -16.57
CA TYR A 168 -8.70 9.02 -15.25
C TYR A 168 -7.67 10.08 -14.86
N GLU A 169 -6.39 9.85 -15.17
CA GLU A 169 -5.31 10.82 -14.94
C GLU A 169 -5.58 12.14 -15.68
N ALA A 170 -6.04 12.07 -16.94
CA ALA A 170 -6.41 13.26 -17.70
C ALA A 170 -7.58 14.05 -17.07
N MET A 171 -8.56 13.36 -16.48
CA MET A 171 -9.65 14.00 -15.75
C MET A 171 -9.16 14.64 -14.44
N ALA A 172 -8.26 13.96 -13.72
CA ALA A 172 -7.65 14.48 -12.50
C ALA A 172 -6.82 15.76 -12.78
N ASP A 173 -6.03 15.78 -13.86
CA ASP A 173 -5.21 16.93 -14.25
C ASP A 173 -6.04 18.18 -14.64
N ALA A 174 -7.30 17.98 -15.03
CA ALA A 174 -8.23 19.07 -15.33
C ALA A 174 -8.75 19.77 -14.06
N LEU A 175 -8.74 19.10 -12.90
CA LEU A 175 -9.23 19.65 -11.63
C LEU A 175 -8.17 20.53 -10.97
N LYS A 176 -8.46 21.82 -10.79
CA LYS A 176 -7.48 22.79 -10.24
C LYS A 176 -7.40 22.78 -8.71
N ASP A 177 -8.49 22.42 -8.05
CA ASP A 177 -8.61 22.46 -6.59
C ASP A 177 -8.52 21.08 -5.94
N VAL A 178 -8.18 20.04 -6.73
CA VAL A 178 -8.07 18.65 -6.26
C VAL A 178 -6.68 18.11 -6.57
N ILE A 179 -6.02 17.52 -5.57
CA ILE A 179 -4.69 16.95 -5.69
C ILE A 179 -4.78 15.45 -5.45
N PHE A 180 -4.42 14.68 -6.46
CA PHE A 180 -4.36 13.22 -6.39
C PHE A 180 -2.94 12.79 -6.00
N VAL A 181 -2.81 12.08 -4.87
CA VAL A 181 -1.51 11.65 -4.34
C VAL A 181 -1.62 10.31 -3.62
N GLY A 182 -0.55 9.52 -3.63
CA GLY A 182 -0.52 8.20 -3.00
C GLY A 182 -0.78 7.06 -3.98
N ARG A 183 -0.66 5.84 -3.46
CA ARG A 183 -0.71 4.58 -4.23
C ARG A 183 -1.99 4.45 -5.07
N LEU A 184 -3.15 4.65 -4.45
CA LEU A 184 -4.45 4.41 -5.08
C LEU A 184 -4.82 5.55 -6.05
N ALA A 185 -4.70 6.80 -5.59
CA ALA A 185 -5.06 7.96 -6.39
C ALA A 185 -4.17 8.15 -7.62
N THR A 186 -2.96 7.58 -7.62
CA THR A 186 -2.04 7.66 -8.78
C THR A 186 -1.77 6.31 -9.44
N TYR A 187 -2.50 5.26 -9.03
CA TYR A 187 -2.41 3.90 -9.57
C TYR A 187 -0.96 3.37 -9.71
N ARG A 188 -0.13 3.60 -8.69
CA ARG A 188 1.31 3.28 -8.72
C ARG A 188 1.71 2.35 -7.59
N TYR A 189 2.54 1.35 -7.90
CA TYR A 189 3.04 0.41 -6.91
C TYR A 189 4.19 0.99 -6.07
N TYR A 190 3.85 1.91 -5.17
CA TYR A 190 4.82 2.60 -4.30
C TYR A 190 5.08 1.92 -2.96
N ASN A 191 6.32 2.01 -2.48
CA ASN A 191 6.70 1.80 -1.08
C ASN A 191 6.33 3.02 -0.21
N MET A 192 6.42 2.88 1.11
CA MET A 192 6.07 3.95 2.06
C MET A 192 6.92 5.20 1.87
N ASP A 193 8.24 5.06 1.73
CA ASP A 193 9.19 6.16 1.51
C ASP A 193 8.87 6.94 0.22
N GLN A 194 8.49 6.22 -0.84
CA GLN A 194 8.13 6.81 -2.12
C GLN A 194 6.83 7.63 -2.02
N VAL A 195 5.83 7.15 -1.26
CA VAL A 195 4.59 7.91 -1.00
C VAL A 195 4.88 9.16 -0.16
N VAL A 196 5.73 9.06 0.86
CA VAL A 196 6.14 10.22 1.67
C VAL A 196 6.85 11.25 0.79
N ALA A 197 7.80 10.82 -0.04
CA ALA A 197 8.49 11.71 -0.98
C ALA A 197 7.52 12.37 -1.97
N GLN A 198 6.55 11.61 -2.49
CA GLN A 198 5.50 12.12 -3.39
C GLN A 198 4.64 13.19 -2.70
N ALA A 199 4.23 12.96 -1.45
CA ALA A 199 3.44 13.91 -0.68
C ALA A 199 4.22 15.21 -0.41
N LEU A 200 5.49 15.11 -0.01
CA LEU A 200 6.35 16.30 0.18
C LEU A 200 6.56 17.08 -1.12
N ALA A 201 6.72 16.38 -2.26
CA ALA A 201 6.82 17.02 -3.57
C ALA A 201 5.50 17.68 -4.01
N ALA A 202 4.35 17.07 -3.70
CA ALA A 202 3.05 17.69 -3.93
C ALA A 202 2.87 18.97 -3.09
N TYR A 203 3.25 18.92 -1.81
CA TYR A 203 3.21 20.09 -0.92
C TYR A 203 4.10 21.24 -1.41
N ARG A 204 5.31 20.96 -1.91
CA ARG A 204 6.20 22.02 -2.45
C ARG A 204 5.60 22.68 -3.70
N ARG A 205 5.05 21.90 -4.62
CA ARG A 205 4.36 22.44 -5.81
C ARG A 205 3.12 23.27 -5.47
N PHE A 206 2.56 23.02 -4.29
CA PHE A 206 1.37 23.70 -3.79
C PHE A 206 1.66 25.02 -3.09
N THR A 207 2.84 25.14 -2.48
CA THR A 207 3.24 26.31 -1.69
C THR A 207 4.14 27.29 -2.44
N ALA A 208 4.65 26.88 -3.60
CA ALA A 208 5.32 27.75 -4.58
C ALA A 208 4.28 28.55 -5.38
#